data_AF-A0A1C2GHR7-F1
#
_entry.id   AF-A0A1C2GHR7-F1
#
_cell.length_a   1.000
_cell.length_b   1.000
_cell.length_c   1.000
_cell.angle_alpha   90.00
_cell.angle_beta   90.00
_cell.angle_gamma   90.00
#
_symmetry.space_group_name_H-M   'P 1'
#
loop_
_entity.id
_entity.type
_entity.pdbx_description
1 polymer ?
#
loop_
_entity_poly.entity_id
_entity_poly.type
_entity_poly.pdbx_seq_one_letter_code
_entity_poly.pdbx_strand_id
1 'polypeptide(L)'
;MNSNSNERRNNRLNLGFGVAFIVFVISYWIWHEIDERSALKNSSLVNAKLIRYIPSRGNRILEVEYNFNGKLIENQISVRVDTFKVGEALLLEVSNEHPDEYAVIVGKIKR
;
A
#
# COMPACT_ATOMS: atom_id res chain seq x y z
N MET A 1 -48.47 -28.89 -17.95
CA MET A 1 -48.10 -28.23 -16.68
C MET A 1 -46.64 -28.54 -16.36
N ASN A 2 -45.67 -27.76 -16.83
CA ASN A 2 -44.24 -27.99 -16.52
C ASN A 2 -43.34 -26.74 -16.59
N SER A 3 -43.92 -25.55 -16.76
CA SER A 3 -43.17 -24.30 -16.91
C SER A 3 -42.80 -23.66 -15.56
N ASN A 4 -43.68 -23.75 -14.56
CA ASN A 4 -43.49 -23.14 -13.24
C ASN A 4 -42.37 -23.77 -12.38
N SER A 5 -41.99 -25.03 -12.63
CA SER A 5 -40.95 -25.73 -11.86
C SER A 5 -39.53 -25.40 -12.35
N ASN A 6 -39.36 -25.18 -13.66
CA ASN A 6 -38.08 -24.80 -14.25
C ASN A 6 -37.71 -23.34 -13.96
N GLU A 7 -38.68 -22.44 -13.93
CA GLU A 7 -38.47 -21.02 -13.63
C GLU A 7 -38.02 -20.81 -12.17
N ARG A 8 -38.60 -21.55 -11.22
CA ARG A 8 -38.17 -21.54 -9.80
C ARG A 8 -36.77 -22.15 -9.59
N ARG A 9 -36.36 -23.13 -10.38
CA ARG A 9 -35.02 -23.73 -10.32
C ARG A 9 -33.96 -22.76 -10.85
N ASN A 10 -34.23 -22.09 -11.98
CA ASN A 10 -33.31 -21.12 -12.57
C ASN A 10 -33.14 -19.87 -11.69
N ASN A 11 -34.22 -19.39 -11.05
CA ASN A 11 -34.11 -18.27 -10.11
C ASN A 11 -33.32 -18.62 -8.84
N ARG A 12 -33.41 -19.87 -8.35
CA ARG A 12 -32.59 -20.33 -7.21
C ARG A 12 -31.12 -20.50 -7.57
N LEU A 13 -30.81 -20.97 -8.78
CA LEU A 13 -29.44 -21.06 -9.29
C LEU A 13 -28.82 -19.67 -9.49
N ASN A 14 -29.53 -18.75 -10.11
CA ASN A 14 -29.07 -17.37 -10.32
C ASN A 14 -28.88 -16.61 -9.00
N LEU A 15 -29.74 -16.84 -8.00
CA LEU A 15 -29.56 -16.30 -6.65
C LEU A 15 -28.30 -16.88 -5.98
N GLY A 16 -28.04 -18.18 -6.15
CA GLY A 16 -26.84 -18.85 -5.63
C GLY A 16 -25.54 -18.30 -6.24
N PHE A 17 -25.50 -18.07 -7.55
CA PHE A 17 -24.36 -17.43 -8.22
C PHE A 17 -24.15 -15.99 -7.77
N GLY A 18 -25.23 -15.22 -7.60
CA GLY A 18 -25.16 -13.85 -7.09
C GLY A 18 -24.55 -13.78 -5.70
N VAL A 19 -24.97 -14.66 -4.78
CA VAL A 19 -24.41 -14.72 -3.42
C VAL A 19 -22.94 -15.16 -3.43
N ALA A 20 -22.58 -16.16 -4.24
CA ALA A 20 -21.20 -16.61 -4.36
C ALA A 20 -20.26 -15.51 -4.89
N PHE A 21 -20.72 -14.73 -5.88
CA PHE A 21 -19.96 -13.61 -6.41
C PHE A 21 -19.73 -12.51 -5.37
N ILE A 22 -20.76 -12.18 -4.58
CA ILE A 22 -20.65 -11.19 -3.49
C ILE A 22 -19.65 -11.66 -2.43
N VAL A 23 -19.71 -12.93 -2.01
CA VAL A 23 -18.76 -13.49 -1.05
C VAL A 23 -17.34 -13.47 -1.61
N PHE A 24 -17.15 -13.80 -2.89
CA PHE A 24 -15.84 -13.75 -3.55
C PHE A 24 -15.26 -12.33 -3.57
N VAL A 25 -16.06 -11.32 -3.95
CA VAL A 25 -15.64 -9.92 -3.98
C VAL A 25 -15.29 -9.43 -2.57
N ILE A 26 -16.13 -9.69 -1.56
CA ILE A 26 -15.87 -9.26 -0.18
C ILE A 26 -14.60 -9.94 0.36
N SER A 27 -14.42 -11.23 0.07
CA SER A 27 -13.21 -11.96 0.46
C SER A 27 -11.97 -11.33 -0.18
N TYR A 28 -12.00 -11.03 -1.47
CA TYR A 28 -10.87 -10.37 -2.16
C TYR A 28 -10.51 -9.01 -1.54
N TRP A 29 -11.52 -8.20 -1.21
CA TRP A 29 -11.31 -6.90 -0.54
C TRP A 29 -10.65 -7.04 0.84
N ILE A 30 -11.08 -8.02 1.64
CA ILE A 30 -10.51 -8.26 2.98
C ILE A 30 -9.03 -8.68 2.88
N TRP A 31 -8.66 -9.53 1.93
CA TRP A 31 -7.27 -9.94 1.75
C TRP A 31 -6.35 -8.76 1.37
N HIS A 32 -6.80 -7.90 0.44
CA HIS A 32 -6.02 -6.75 0.00
C HIS A 32 -5.74 -5.73 1.12
N GLU A 33 -6.68 -5.51 2.04
CA GLU A 33 -6.49 -4.57 3.15
C GLU A 33 -5.63 -5.14 4.30
N ILE A 34 -5.54 -6.47 4.40
CA ILE A 34 -4.65 -7.16 5.33
C ILE A 34 -3.19 -7.06 4.86
N ASP A 35 -2.92 -7.10 3.55
CA ASP A 35 -1.57 -7.03 2.99
C ASP A 35 -0.89 -5.69 3.30
N GLU A 36 -1.55 -4.56 3.09
CA GLU A 36 -0.98 -3.23 3.38
C GLU A 36 -0.59 -3.06 4.87
N ARG A 37 -1.45 -3.55 5.78
CA ARG A 37 -1.18 -3.48 7.23
C ARG A 37 -0.16 -4.50 7.71
N SER A 38 -0.01 -5.62 6.99
CA SER A 38 0.95 -6.67 7.36
C SER A 38 2.34 -6.38 6.80
N ALA A 39 2.44 -5.72 5.64
CA ALA A 39 3.71 -5.35 5.04
C ALA A 39 4.58 -4.47 5.97
N LEU A 40 3.95 -3.62 6.79
CA LEU A 40 4.64 -2.79 7.79
C LEU A 40 4.83 -3.48 9.16
N LYS A 41 4.20 -4.64 9.43
CA LYS A 41 4.47 -5.38 10.68
C LYS A 41 5.87 -5.97 10.72
N ASN A 42 6.43 -6.27 9.56
CA ASN A 42 7.80 -6.74 9.41
C ASN A 42 8.63 -5.64 8.73
N SER A 43 8.70 -4.49 9.40
CA SER A 43 9.45 -3.33 8.94
C SER A 43 10.83 -3.26 9.58
N SER A 44 11.74 -2.56 8.91
CA SER A 44 13.03 -2.19 9.45
C SER A 44 13.22 -0.69 9.35
N LEU A 45 13.93 -0.12 10.33
CA LEU A 45 14.33 1.27 10.30
C LEU A 45 15.60 1.43 9.48
N VAL A 46 15.57 2.35 8.51
CA VAL A 46 16.71 2.67 7.66
C VAL A 46 16.97 4.17 7.60
N ASN A 47 18.24 4.50 7.39
CA ASN A 47 18.66 5.86 7.12
C ASN A 47 18.49 6.14 5.63
N ALA A 48 17.66 7.11 5.31
CA ALA A 48 17.48 7.60 3.97
C ALA A 48 18.02 9.01 3.82
N LYS A 49 18.27 9.39 2.57
CA LYS A 49 18.69 10.73 2.18
C LYS A 49 17.65 11.31 1.24
N LEU A 50 17.21 12.54 1.52
CA LEU A 50 16.34 13.25 0.59
C LEU A 50 17.16 13.69 -0.64
N ILE A 51 16.81 13.21 -1.83
CA ILE A 51 17.47 13.59 -3.09
C ILE A 51 16.84 14.84 -3.67
N ARG A 52 15.51 14.86 -3.82
CA ARG A 52 14.81 15.98 -4.45
C ARG A 52 13.36 16.09 -4.05
N TYR A 53 12.78 17.23 -4.42
CA TYR A 53 11.36 17.50 -4.34
C TYR A 53 10.72 17.32 -5.70
N ILE A 54 9.63 16.55 -5.75
CA ILE A 54 8.78 16.45 -6.91
C ILE A 54 7.55 17.35 -6.64
N PRO A 55 7.34 18.41 -7.44
CA PRO A 55 6.21 19.30 -7.25
C PRO A 55 4.90 18.54 -7.52
N SER A 56 3.98 18.59 -6.55
CA SER A 56 2.64 18.03 -6.69
C SER A 56 1.59 19.03 -6.18
N ARG A 57 0.36 18.94 -6.68
CA ARG A 57 -0.73 19.86 -6.31
C ARG A 57 -1.24 19.48 -4.92
N GLY A 58 -0.97 20.32 -3.92
CA GLY A 58 -1.49 20.18 -2.55
C GLY A 58 -0.63 19.33 -1.60
N ASN A 59 0.18 18.41 -2.12
CA ASN A 59 1.16 17.62 -1.35
C ASN A 59 2.57 17.86 -1.89
N ARG A 60 3.59 17.60 -1.06
CA ARG A 60 4.98 17.51 -1.52
C ARG A 60 5.35 16.04 -1.64
N ILE A 61 5.83 15.66 -2.83
CA ILE A 61 6.40 14.33 -3.03
C ILE A 61 7.91 14.45 -2.80
N LEU A 62 8.41 13.65 -1.89
CA LEU A 62 9.82 13.55 -1.54
C LEU A 62 10.41 12.35 -2.23
N GLU A 63 11.46 12.55 -3.00
CA GLU A 63 12.24 11.42 -3.51
C GLU A 63 13.41 11.16 -2.57
N VAL A 64 13.37 9.99 -1.94
CA VAL A 64 14.35 9.56 -0.93
C VAL A 64 15.10 8.34 -1.43
N GLU A 65 16.36 8.25 -1.03
CA GLU A 65 17.23 7.12 -1.34
C GLU A 65 17.78 6.52 -0.07
N TYR A 66 17.73 5.19 0.03
CA TYR A 66 18.28 4.44 1.15
C TYR A 66 18.89 3.13 0.68
N ASN A 67 19.80 2.60 1.50
CA ASN A 67 20.33 1.26 1.31
C ASN A 67 19.51 0.27 2.14
N PHE A 68 18.95 -0.73 1.48
CA PHE A 68 18.27 -1.85 2.11
C PHE A 68 18.90 -3.15 1.64
N ASN A 69 19.45 -3.93 2.58
CA ASN A 69 20.12 -5.21 2.29
C ASN A 69 21.20 -5.13 1.18
N GLY A 70 21.97 -4.04 1.13
CA GLY A 70 23.04 -3.83 0.16
C GLY A 70 22.57 -3.29 -1.19
N LYS A 71 21.26 -3.08 -1.38
CA LYS A 71 20.69 -2.46 -2.58
C LYS A 71 20.29 -1.01 -2.30
N LEU A 72 20.60 -0.14 -3.25
CA LEU A 72 20.14 1.23 -3.25
C LEU A 72 18.71 1.27 -3.80
N ILE A 73 17.78 1.82 -3.03
CA ILE A 73 16.36 1.93 -3.39
C ILE A 73 16.00 3.41 -3.40
N GLU A 74 15.32 3.82 -4.46
CA GLU A 74 14.70 5.15 -4.59
C GLU A 74 13.20 5.01 -4.38
N ASN A 75 12.62 5.81 -3.48
CA ASN A 75 11.20 5.77 -3.17
C ASN A 75 10.60 7.19 -3.14
N GLN A 76 9.34 7.31 -3.50
CA GLN A 76 8.59 8.56 -3.54
C GLN A 76 7.56 8.60 -2.40
N ILE A 77 7.81 9.45 -1.42
CA ILE A 77 6.96 9.57 -0.22
C ILE A 77 6.17 10.88 -0.30
N SER A 78 4.85 10.78 -0.28
CA SER A 78 3.96 11.94 -0.24
C SER A 78 3.80 12.43 1.20
N VAL A 79 4.22 13.67 1.47
CA VAL A 79 4.02 14.34 2.77
C VAL A 79 3.09 15.53 2.64
N ARG A 80 2.23 15.74 3.64
CA ARG A 80 1.28 16.87 3.65
C ARG A 80 1.97 18.18 4.01
N VAL A 81 2.72 18.21 5.10
CA VAL A 81 3.36 19.44 5.61
C VAL A 81 4.64 19.04 6.32
N ASP A 82 5.76 19.13 5.61
CA ASP A 82 7.04 19.04 6.29
C ASP A 82 8.11 19.89 5.59
N THR A 83 8.98 20.47 6.42
CA THR A 83 10.16 21.23 6.01
C THR A 83 11.37 20.31 6.16
N PHE A 84 11.53 19.39 5.23
CA PHE A 84 12.81 18.70 5.05
C PHE A 84 13.73 19.59 4.20
N LYS A 85 15.02 19.27 4.13
CA LYS A 85 15.95 19.88 3.17
C LYS A 85 16.57 18.81 2.30
N VAL A 86 16.81 19.13 1.02
CA VAL A 86 17.55 18.23 0.14
C VAL A 86 18.91 17.94 0.77
N GLY A 87 19.29 16.67 0.80
CA GLY A 87 20.50 16.17 1.45
C GLY A 87 20.36 15.87 2.94
N GLU A 88 19.19 16.13 3.55
CA GLU A 88 18.93 15.79 4.95
C GLU A 88 18.78 14.27 5.13
N ALA A 89 19.27 13.77 6.27
CA ALA A 89 19.13 12.38 6.66
C ALA A 89 17.78 12.16 7.36
N LEU A 90 16.99 11.26 6.80
CA LEU A 90 15.67 10.90 7.28
C LEU A 90 15.70 9.49 7.84
N LEU A 91 14.91 9.25 8.89
CA LEU A 91 14.65 7.90 9.36
C LEU A 91 13.39 7.41 8.67
N LEU A 92 13.51 6.31 7.92
CA LEU A 92 12.39 5.64 7.29
C LEU A 92 12.10 4.32 7.97
N GLU A 93 10.83 3.97 8.06
CA GLU A 93 10.35 2.63 8.34
C GLU A 93 9.96 1.99 7.01
N VAL A 94 10.63 0.91 6.65
CA VAL A 94 10.53 0.27 5.33
C VAL A 94 10.10 -1.18 5.52
N SER A 95 9.15 -1.64 4.71
CA SER A 95 8.74 -3.06 4.70
C SER A 95 9.90 -3.96 4.28
N ASN A 96 10.13 -5.06 5.01
CA ASN A 96 11.13 -6.05 4.62
C ASN A 96 10.72 -6.86 3.39
N GLU A 97 9.42 -6.99 3.14
CA GLU A 97 8.86 -7.79 2.04
C GLU A 97 8.78 -6.97 0.76
N HIS A 98 8.35 -5.71 0.86
CA HIS A 98 8.14 -4.80 -0.26
C HIS A 98 8.84 -3.46 0.01
N PRO A 99 10.19 -3.44 0.07
CA PRO A 99 10.94 -2.28 0.48
C PRO A 99 10.88 -1.11 -0.50
N ASP A 100 10.51 -1.33 -1.75
CA ASP A 100 10.33 -0.32 -2.80
C ASP A 100 8.91 0.25 -2.87
N GLU A 101 7.92 -0.45 -2.32
CA GLU A 101 6.52 -0.02 -2.34
C GLU A 101 6.11 0.68 -1.03
N TYR A 102 6.58 0.18 0.12
CA TYR A 102 6.13 0.66 1.43
C TYR A 102 7.29 1.24 2.25
N ALA A 103 7.37 2.57 2.27
CA ALA A 103 8.28 3.34 3.11
C ALA A 103 7.57 4.54 3.74
N VAL A 104 7.76 4.74 5.04
CA VAL A 104 7.16 5.84 5.80
C VAL A 104 8.24 6.63 6.53
N ILE A 105 8.17 7.95 6.49
CA ILE A 105 9.07 8.79 7.27
C ILE A 105 8.64 8.78 8.73
N VAL A 106 9.51 8.29 9.61
CA VAL A 106 9.28 8.21 11.06
C VAL A 106 9.92 9.38 11.80
N GLY A 107 10.97 9.98 11.23
CA GLY A 107 11.64 11.11 11.88
C GLY A 107 12.81 11.70 11.09
N LYS A 108 13.42 12.72 11.69
CA LYS A 108 14.63 13.39 11.19
C LYS A 108 15.82 12.94 12.04
N ILE A 109 16.94 12.63 11.38
CA ILE A 109 18.18 12.35 12.09
C ILE A 109 18.93 13.68 12.22
N LYS A 110 18.83 14.30 13.41
CA LYS A 110 19.63 15.49 13.71
C LYS A 110 21.09 15.06 13.88
N ARG A 111 21.94 15.58 13.01
CA ARG A 111 23.39 15.48 13.15
C ARG A 111 23.93 16.68 13.89
#